data_AF-A0A1H1A8S2-F1
#
_entry.id   AF-A0A1H1A8S2-F1
#
_cell.length_a   1.000
_cell.length_b   1.000
_cell.length_c   1.000
_cell.angle_alpha   90.00
_cell.angle_beta   90.00
_cell.angle_gamma   90.00
#
_symmetry.space_group_name_H-M   'P 1'
#
loop_
_entity.id
_entity.type
_entity.pdbx_description
1 polymer ?
#
loop_
_entity_poly.entity_id
_entity_poly.type
_entity_poly.pdbx_seq_one_letter_code
_entity_poly.pdbx_strand_id
1 'polypeptide(L)'
;MCTTDVEIGGKVQGDGWNRGNSVRSRPALDDARMKVLLTAVQHVETVGISLGVSQDLIDRICLEAGVSAKQFGQVWPSANAFMADLFCELANQAQIDRADTETLLTTWQYLSMRTEDLRTPAGRRSVLIDIIRTAAEYNFEVVTASSKWRTYAALSTTIMAWPDEADRSRMLDALQASELSFVETMESFYRNVLPTVGYRLKPMFHNDYQPFVVAAASVIEGLGIVRATVPALVGAHFSAPGAVLEGEGREAAPDETWSVSALAFMGVVDAFIEPDPEFVAAEAISRLSSGVDVTPQSPGADTSY
;
A
#
# COMPACT_ATOMS: atom_id res chain seq x y z
N MET A 1 66.26 -70.89 13.05
CA MET A 1 66.74 -70.02 11.96
C MET A 1 65.77 -68.85 11.93
N CYS A 2 66.11 -67.76 12.62
CA CYS A 2 66.72 -66.52 12.07
C CYS A 2 65.59 -65.57 11.58
N THR A 3 65.32 -64.41 12.19
CA THR A 3 66.13 -63.16 12.26
C THR A 3 66.44 -62.63 10.85
N THR A 4 66.08 -61.40 10.43
CA THR A 4 65.54 -60.22 11.18
C THR A 4 64.74 -59.28 10.19
N ASP A 5 64.54 -57.95 10.25
CA ASP A 5 65.04 -56.82 11.09
C ASP A 5 64.18 -55.51 11.09
N VAL A 6 64.43 -54.66 12.10
CA VAL A 6 64.53 -53.16 12.15
C VAL A 6 63.51 -52.16 11.49
N GLU A 7 62.91 -51.33 12.38
CA GLU A 7 62.71 -49.84 12.37
C GLU A 7 61.58 -49.02 11.70
N ILE A 8 61.44 -47.81 12.30
CA ILE A 8 60.91 -46.50 11.85
C ILE A 8 59.37 -46.33 11.74
N GLY A 9 58.89 -45.21 12.28
CA GLY A 9 57.47 -44.83 12.34
C GLY A 9 57.07 -43.68 11.40
N GLY A 10 55.76 -43.42 11.30
CA GLY A 10 55.19 -42.43 10.38
C GLY A 10 53.95 -41.70 10.91
N LYS A 11 54.06 -40.37 10.99
CA LYS A 11 53.02 -39.32 11.06
C LYS A 11 51.54 -39.74 11.15
N VAL A 12 50.88 -39.32 12.23
CA VAL A 12 49.45 -38.94 12.17
C VAL A 12 49.36 -37.56 11.51
N GLN A 13 48.52 -37.39 10.48
CA GLN A 13 48.45 -36.15 9.70
C GLN A 13 47.02 -35.62 9.51
N GLY A 14 46.53 -34.92 10.55
CA GLY A 14 45.64 -33.76 10.47
C GLY A 14 44.33 -33.84 9.68
N ASP A 15 43.24 -34.23 10.35
CA ASP A 15 41.92 -33.63 10.08
C ASP A 15 41.97 -32.12 10.40
N GLY A 16 41.37 -31.26 9.57
CA GLY A 16 41.41 -29.81 9.88
C GLY A 16 40.75 -28.80 8.94
N TRP A 17 40.25 -29.15 7.74
CA TRP A 17 39.81 -28.16 6.74
C TRP A 17 38.40 -28.39 6.19
N ASN A 18 37.39 -27.75 6.80
CA ASN A 18 36.18 -27.27 6.08
C ASN A 18 35.21 -26.39 6.89
N ARG A 19 35.40 -26.19 8.21
CA ARG A 19 34.41 -25.53 9.08
C ARG A 19 34.32 -23.99 8.96
N GLY A 20 35.09 -23.37 8.04
CA GLY A 20 35.19 -21.91 7.90
C GLY A 20 34.39 -21.26 6.76
N ASN A 21 34.00 -22.00 5.71
CA ASN A 21 33.38 -21.40 4.53
C ASN A 21 31.88 -21.08 4.70
N SER A 22 31.12 -21.90 5.41
CA SER A 22 29.65 -21.75 5.54
C SER A 22 29.22 -20.43 6.16
N VAL A 23 29.94 -19.95 7.17
CA VAL A 23 29.70 -18.65 7.83
C VAL A 23 30.10 -17.47 6.93
N ARG A 24 31.15 -17.67 6.10
CA ARG A 24 31.58 -16.88 4.93
C ARG A 24 30.45 -16.61 3.92
N SER A 25 29.84 -17.70 3.49
CA SER A 25 28.98 -17.71 2.30
C SER A 25 27.59 -17.16 2.54
N ARG A 26 27.02 -17.28 3.76
CA ARG A 26 25.67 -16.75 4.04
C ARG A 26 25.57 -15.23 3.80
N PRO A 27 26.34 -14.36 4.47
CA PRO A 27 26.25 -12.91 4.24
C PRO A 27 26.47 -12.48 2.79
N ALA A 28 27.27 -13.23 2.01
CA ALA A 28 27.51 -12.95 0.60
C ALA A 28 26.37 -13.42 -0.33
N LEU A 29 25.54 -14.37 0.11
CA LEU A 29 24.30 -14.78 -0.56
C LEU A 29 23.13 -13.89 -0.13
N ASP A 30 23.10 -13.45 1.13
CA ASP A 30 22.10 -12.50 1.64
C ASP A 30 22.28 -11.12 0.98
N ASP A 31 23.51 -10.64 0.80
CA ASP A 31 23.86 -9.44 0.02
C ASP A 31 23.50 -9.58 -1.47
N ALA A 32 23.76 -10.74 -2.09
CA ALA A 32 23.38 -11.00 -3.47
C ALA A 32 21.85 -11.05 -3.66
N ARG A 33 21.13 -11.63 -2.70
CA ARG A 33 19.66 -11.66 -2.63
C ARG A 33 19.09 -10.24 -2.57
N MET A 34 19.58 -9.43 -1.63
CA MET A 34 19.16 -8.04 -1.44
C MET A 34 19.39 -7.19 -2.70
N LYS A 35 20.57 -7.29 -3.33
CA LYS A 35 20.89 -6.53 -4.55
C LYS A 35 20.00 -6.90 -5.72
N VAL A 36 19.82 -8.19 -5.99
CA VAL A 36 18.98 -8.66 -7.10
C VAL A 36 17.50 -8.30 -6.88
N LEU A 37 16.98 -8.40 -5.66
CA LEU A 37 15.60 -7.96 -5.36
C LEU A 37 15.44 -6.45 -5.52
N LEU A 38 16.37 -5.63 -5.01
CA LEU A 38 16.32 -4.18 -5.16
C LEU A 38 16.34 -3.74 -6.64
N THR A 39 17.24 -4.32 -7.45
CA THR A 39 17.30 -4.05 -8.89
C THR A 39 16.04 -4.53 -9.62
N ALA A 40 15.49 -5.69 -9.24
CA ALA A 40 14.26 -6.21 -9.82
C ALA A 40 13.03 -5.34 -9.50
N VAL A 41 12.92 -4.83 -8.27
CA VAL A 41 11.90 -3.86 -7.86
C VAL A 41 12.00 -2.61 -8.72
N GLN A 42 13.18 -1.99 -8.81
CA GLN A 42 13.40 -0.78 -9.62
C GLN A 42 13.05 -0.98 -11.10
N HIS A 43 13.31 -2.18 -11.64
CA HIS A 43 12.89 -2.56 -12.99
C HIS A 43 11.36 -2.62 -13.11
N VAL A 44 10.67 -3.23 -12.15
CA VAL A 44 9.20 -3.31 -12.11
C VAL A 44 8.55 -1.94 -11.93
N GLU A 45 9.11 -1.06 -11.08
CA GLU A 45 8.62 0.31 -10.92
C GLU A 45 8.72 1.12 -12.22
N THR A 46 9.78 0.88 -13.00
CA THR A 46 10.10 1.62 -14.24
C THR A 46 9.38 1.08 -15.48
N VAL A 47 9.26 -0.25 -15.62
CA VAL A 47 8.82 -0.93 -16.85
C VAL A 47 7.51 -1.72 -16.66
N GLY A 48 7.17 -2.05 -15.41
CA GLY A 48 6.08 -2.97 -15.07
C GLY A 48 6.48 -4.45 -15.16
N ILE A 49 5.64 -5.32 -14.60
CA ILE A 49 5.77 -6.78 -14.72
C ILE A 49 5.25 -7.22 -16.09
N SER A 50 6.11 -7.85 -16.89
CA SER A 50 5.69 -8.65 -18.04
C SER A 50 4.97 -9.94 -17.58
N LEU A 51 4.16 -10.56 -18.46
CA LEU A 51 3.35 -11.76 -18.19
C LEU A 51 4.20 -13.06 -18.03
N GLY A 52 5.25 -13.00 -17.22
CA GLY A 52 6.34 -13.95 -17.09
C GLY A 52 7.69 -13.24 -17.12
N VAL A 53 8.68 -13.81 -16.43
CA VAL A 53 10.08 -13.36 -16.48
C VAL A 53 10.86 -14.26 -17.41
N SER A 54 11.50 -13.68 -18.43
CA SER A 54 12.41 -14.40 -19.32
C SER A 54 13.80 -14.54 -18.70
N GLN A 55 14.61 -15.49 -19.20
CA GLN A 55 16.01 -15.59 -18.80
C GLN A 55 16.77 -14.29 -19.12
N ASP A 56 16.47 -13.64 -20.24
CA ASP A 56 17.09 -12.35 -20.62
C ASP A 56 16.79 -11.21 -19.62
N LEU A 57 15.70 -11.31 -18.87
CA LEU A 57 15.38 -10.36 -17.79
C LEU A 57 16.14 -10.71 -16.50
N ILE A 58 16.22 -11.99 -16.13
CA ILE A 58 17.06 -12.45 -15.00
C ILE A 58 18.52 -12.07 -15.23
N ASP A 59 19.06 -12.34 -16.43
CA ASP A 59 20.47 -12.10 -16.75
C ASP A 59 20.80 -10.59 -16.75
N ARG A 60 19.86 -9.73 -17.19
CA ARG A 60 20.01 -8.26 -17.07
C ARG A 60 19.96 -7.78 -15.62
N ILE A 61 18.97 -8.21 -14.83
CA ILE A 61 18.88 -7.87 -13.41
C ILE A 61 20.13 -8.33 -12.66
N CYS A 62 20.65 -9.53 -12.95
CA CYS A 62 21.89 -10.03 -12.36
C CYS A 62 23.10 -9.15 -12.74
N LEU A 63 23.23 -8.77 -14.01
CA LEU A 63 24.29 -7.90 -14.50
C LEU A 63 24.24 -6.50 -13.86
N GLU A 64 23.06 -5.91 -13.77
CA GLU A 64 22.79 -4.59 -13.17
C GLU A 64 23.02 -4.60 -11.65
N ALA A 65 22.62 -5.68 -10.96
CA ALA A 65 22.89 -5.91 -9.54
C ALA A 65 24.35 -6.26 -9.20
N GLY A 66 25.20 -6.52 -10.21
CA GLY A 66 26.58 -6.95 -10.03
C GLY A 66 26.73 -8.39 -9.48
N VAL A 67 25.73 -9.24 -9.70
CA VAL A 67 25.64 -10.61 -9.17
C VAL A 67 25.81 -11.63 -10.30
N SER A 68 26.68 -12.63 -10.12
CA SER A 68 26.84 -13.67 -11.14
C SER A 68 25.66 -14.65 -11.18
N ALA A 69 25.34 -15.20 -12.34
CA ALA A 69 24.30 -16.24 -12.50
C ALA A 69 24.54 -17.46 -11.58
N LYS A 70 25.80 -17.74 -11.19
CA LYS A 70 26.14 -18.78 -10.20
C LYS A 70 25.68 -18.39 -8.78
N GLN A 71 25.81 -17.12 -8.38
CA GLN A 71 25.29 -16.64 -7.09
C GLN A 71 23.75 -16.60 -7.12
N PHE A 72 23.16 -16.13 -8.23
CA PHE A 72 21.70 -16.17 -8.41
C PHE A 72 21.15 -17.60 -8.22
N GLY A 73 21.72 -18.59 -8.91
CA GLY A 73 21.36 -20.01 -8.76
C GLY A 73 21.75 -20.66 -7.42
N GLN A 74 22.45 -19.94 -6.53
CA GLN A 74 22.69 -20.35 -5.14
C GLN A 74 21.72 -19.71 -4.14
N VAL A 75 21.08 -18.59 -4.50
CA VAL A 75 19.99 -17.97 -3.73
C VAL A 75 18.64 -18.56 -4.15
N TRP A 76 18.42 -18.73 -5.46
CA TRP A 76 17.15 -19.18 -6.03
C TRP A 76 17.32 -20.45 -6.87
N PRO A 77 16.65 -21.57 -6.52
CA PRO A 77 16.72 -22.80 -7.30
C PRO A 77 15.89 -22.77 -8.60
N SER A 78 15.04 -21.75 -8.79
CA SER A 78 14.21 -21.59 -9.98
C SER A 78 13.82 -20.12 -10.19
N ALA A 79 13.41 -19.77 -11.41
CA ALA A 79 12.82 -18.46 -11.71
C ALA A 79 11.52 -18.20 -10.92
N ASN A 80 10.74 -19.25 -10.61
CA ASN A 80 9.53 -19.14 -9.82
C ASN A 80 9.84 -18.75 -8.36
N ALA A 81 10.89 -19.31 -7.75
CA ALA A 81 11.30 -18.95 -6.40
C ALA A 81 11.80 -17.50 -6.30
N PHE A 82 12.53 -17.03 -7.33
CA PHE A 82 12.89 -15.61 -7.47
C PHE A 82 11.64 -14.72 -7.61
N MET A 83 10.67 -15.13 -8.43
CA MET A 83 9.42 -14.39 -8.62
C MET A 83 8.57 -14.33 -7.35
N ALA A 84 8.46 -15.42 -6.59
CA ALA A 84 7.73 -15.43 -5.32
C ALA A 84 8.36 -14.46 -4.31
N ASP A 85 9.69 -14.43 -4.21
CA ASP A 85 10.40 -13.48 -3.35
C ASP A 85 10.24 -12.02 -3.82
N LEU A 86 10.31 -11.77 -5.13
CA LEU A 86 10.07 -10.45 -5.73
C LEU A 86 8.62 -9.97 -5.50
N PHE A 87 7.65 -10.86 -5.60
CA PHE A 87 6.24 -10.56 -5.37
C PHE A 87 5.92 -10.31 -3.89
N CYS A 88 6.56 -11.04 -2.96
CA CYS A 88 6.51 -10.69 -1.53
C CYS A 88 7.10 -9.29 -1.26
N GLU A 89 8.25 -8.96 -1.85
CA GLU A 89 8.89 -7.65 -1.68
C GLU A 89 8.01 -6.51 -2.23
N LEU A 90 7.43 -6.69 -3.41
CA LEU A 90 6.53 -5.71 -4.03
C LEU A 90 5.20 -5.56 -3.25
N ALA A 91 4.68 -6.63 -2.66
CA ALA A 91 3.51 -6.57 -1.78
C ALA A 91 3.80 -5.78 -0.49
N ASN A 92 4.97 -5.96 0.11
CA ASN A 92 5.42 -5.17 1.27
C ASN A 92 5.52 -3.68 0.90
N GLN A 93 6.20 -3.35 -0.21
CA GLN A 93 6.38 -1.96 -0.62
C GLN A 93 5.08 -1.25 -1.04
N ALA A 94 4.06 -2.00 -1.48
CA ALA A 94 2.74 -1.43 -1.76
C ALA A 94 2.00 -0.88 -0.53
N GLN A 95 2.43 -1.20 0.70
CA GLN A 95 1.91 -0.57 1.94
C GLN A 95 2.12 0.94 1.93
N ILE A 96 3.29 1.39 1.47
CA ILE A 96 3.81 2.75 1.70
C ILE A 96 3.09 3.77 0.80
N ASP A 97 2.70 3.36 -0.41
CA ASP A 97 2.23 4.27 -1.46
C ASP A 97 0.69 4.33 -1.59
N ARG A 98 -0.07 3.50 -0.88
CA ARG A 98 -1.56 3.47 -0.97
C ARG A 98 -2.23 4.57 -0.13
N ALA A 99 -1.59 5.01 0.96
CA ALA A 99 -2.05 6.10 1.80
C ALA A 99 -1.32 7.41 1.44
N ASP A 100 -1.78 8.10 0.40
CA ASP A 100 -1.15 9.35 -0.05
C ASP A 100 -1.21 10.45 1.04
N THR A 101 -0.03 10.75 1.58
CA THR A 101 0.16 11.73 2.66
C THR A 101 -0.13 13.16 2.22
N GLU A 102 0.01 13.50 0.93
CA GLU A 102 -0.32 14.84 0.42
C GLU A 102 -1.83 15.09 0.48
N THR A 103 -2.66 14.12 0.09
CA THR A 103 -4.12 14.14 0.27
C THR A 103 -4.51 14.33 1.74
N LEU A 104 -3.86 13.60 2.67
CA LEU A 104 -4.17 13.69 4.10
C LEU A 104 -3.88 15.11 4.61
N LEU A 105 -2.67 15.62 4.39
CA LEU A 105 -2.25 16.97 4.81
C LEU A 105 -3.11 18.08 4.18
N THR A 106 -3.43 17.96 2.90
CA THR A 106 -4.25 18.93 2.16
C THR A 106 -5.68 18.97 2.71
N THR A 107 -6.23 17.83 3.14
CA THR A 107 -7.54 17.77 3.81
C THR A 107 -7.55 18.57 5.12
N TRP A 108 -6.49 18.47 5.94
CA TRP A 108 -6.37 19.23 7.20
C TRP A 108 -6.18 20.75 6.96
N GLN A 109 -5.43 21.12 5.92
CA GLN A 109 -5.29 22.52 5.51
C GLN A 109 -6.64 23.10 5.01
N TYR A 110 -7.38 22.34 4.19
CA TYR A 110 -8.70 22.74 3.71
C TYR A 110 -9.70 22.94 4.86
N LEU A 111 -9.77 22.00 5.80
CA LEU A 111 -10.61 22.11 7.00
C LEU A 111 -10.27 23.34 7.84
N SER A 112 -8.98 23.64 8.01
CA SER A 112 -8.50 24.81 8.76
C SER A 112 -8.95 26.14 8.13
N MET A 113 -9.09 26.20 6.80
CA MET A 113 -9.62 27.37 6.08
C MET A 113 -11.16 27.49 6.12
N ARG A 114 -11.88 26.43 6.50
CA ARG A 114 -13.36 26.33 6.45
C ARG A 114 -13.98 26.18 7.84
N THR A 115 -13.28 26.65 8.87
CA THR A 115 -13.67 26.52 10.29
C THR A 115 -15.01 27.18 10.65
N GLU A 116 -15.40 28.25 9.97
CA GLU A 116 -16.70 28.91 10.17
C GLU A 116 -17.86 28.03 9.69
N ASP A 117 -17.73 27.37 8.53
CA ASP A 117 -18.73 26.47 7.97
C ASP A 117 -19.06 25.30 8.90
N LEU A 118 -18.09 24.84 9.70
CA LEU A 118 -18.29 23.75 10.65
C LEU A 118 -19.36 24.06 11.71
N ARG A 119 -19.71 25.35 11.92
CA ARG A 119 -20.71 25.75 12.91
C ARG A 119 -22.15 25.42 12.51
N THR A 120 -22.46 25.19 11.23
CA THR A 120 -23.82 24.86 10.77
C THR A 120 -23.89 23.46 10.14
N PRO A 121 -25.02 22.74 10.23
CA PRO A 121 -25.17 21.45 9.56
C PRO A 121 -25.02 21.55 8.03
N ALA A 122 -25.54 22.63 7.44
CA ALA A 122 -25.40 22.94 6.02
C ALA A 122 -23.93 23.16 5.61
N GLY A 123 -23.18 23.94 6.39
CA GLY A 123 -21.76 24.18 6.16
C GLY A 123 -20.92 22.91 6.32
N ARG A 124 -21.19 22.07 7.34
CA ARG A 124 -20.54 20.75 7.48
C ARG A 124 -20.78 19.85 6.28
N ARG A 125 -22.01 19.79 5.74
CA ARG A 125 -22.28 19.01 4.51
C ARG A 125 -21.61 19.62 3.27
N SER A 126 -21.56 20.95 3.14
CA SER A 126 -20.78 21.60 2.07
C SER A 126 -19.31 21.23 2.14
N VAL A 127 -18.68 21.33 3.32
CA VAL A 127 -17.26 21.02 3.51
C VAL A 127 -16.97 19.55 3.22
N LEU A 128 -17.82 18.62 3.69
CA LEU A 128 -17.72 17.19 3.36
C LEU A 128 -17.82 16.94 1.83
N ILE A 129 -18.77 17.60 1.14
CA ILE A 129 -18.93 17.52 -0.31
C ILE A 129 -17.69 18.08 -1.04
N ASP A 130 -17.23 19.28 -0.66
CA ASP A 130 -16.08 19.94 -1.29
C ASP A 130 -14.79 19.10 -1.15
N ILE A 131 -14.58 18.49 0.04
CA ILE A 131 -13.47 17.58 0.29
C ILE A 131 -13.58 16.33 -0.59
N ILE A 132 -14.72 15.63 -0.58
CA ILE A 132 -14.85 14.36 -1.33
C ILE A 132 -14.73 14.59 -2.84
N ARG A 133 -15.37 15.65 -3.38
CA ARG A 133 -15.31 16.00 -4.80
C ARG A 133 -13.87 16.22 -5.28
N THR A 134 -13.02 16.78 -4.43
CA THR A 134 -11.63 17.13 -4.78
C THR A 134 -10.65 15.98 -4.46
N ALA A 135 -10.71 15.45 -3.23
CA ALA A 135 -9.76 14.48 -2.72
C ALA A 135 -9.95 13.07 -3.31
N ALA A 136 -11.19 12.62 -3.56
CA ALA A 136 -11.41 11.29 -4.15
C ALA A 136 -10.97 11.23 -5.62
N GLU A 137 -11.04 12.33 -6.36
CA GLU A 137 -10.54 12.42 -7.73
C GLU A 137 -9.00 12.45 -7.77
N TYR A 138 -8.38 13.31 -6.95
CA TYR A 138 -6.93 13.39 -6.85
C TYR A 138 -6.30 12.07 -6.36
N ASN A 139 -6.84 11.47 -5.30
CA ASN A 139 -6.40 10.16 -4.80
C ASN A 139 -6.56 9.06 -5.86
N PHE A 140 -7.66 9.05 -6.62
CA PHE A 140 -7.85 8.12 -7.73
C PHE A 140 -6.77 8.26 -8.81
N GLU A 141 -6.41 9.48 -9.22
CA GLU A 141 -5.34 9.70 -10.20
C GLU A 141 -3.96 9.27 -9.66
N VAL A 142 -3.63 9.62 -8.41
CA VAL A 142 -2.36 9.25 -7.76
C VAL A 142 -2.23 7.73 -7.61
N VAL A 143 -3.24 7.06 -7.05
CA VAL A 143 -3.24 5.60 -6.84
C VAL A 143 -3.17 4.87 -8.17
N THR A 144 -3.96 5.27 -9.18
CA THR A 144 -4.01 4.55 -10.46
C THR A 144 -2.80 4.81 -11.37
N ALA A 145 -2.08 5.92 -11.17
CA ALA A 145 -0.77 6.14 -11.78
C ALA A 145 0.32 5.23 -11.20
N SER A 146 0.27 4.92 -9.89
CA SER A 146 1.31 4.14 -9.19
C SER A 146 1.58 2.77 -9.85
N SER A 147 2.87 2.49 -10.12
CA SER A 147 3.32 1.18 -10.60
C SER A 147 3.29 0.12 -9.49
N LYS A 148 3.45 0.52 -8.21
CA LYS A 148 3.29 -0.37 -7.06
C LYS A 148 1.83 -0.80 -6.87
N TRP A 149 0.87 0.13 -6.92
CA TRP A 149 -0.55 -0.25 -6.85
C TRP A 149 -0.97 -1.15 -8.02
N ARG A 150 -0.59 -0.80 -9.26
CA ARG A 150 -0.88 -1.67 -10.43
C ARG A 150 -0.27 -3.07 -10.29
N THR A 151 0.90 -3.18 -9.67
CA THR A 151 1.54 -4.46 -9.34
C THR A 151 0.79 -5.22 -8.26
N TYR A 152 0.37 -4.56 -7.17
CA TYR A 152 -0.45 -5.12 -6.11
C TYR A 152 -1.77 -5.67 -6.65
N ALA A 153 -2.50 -4.89 -7.45
CA ALA A 153 -3.77 -5.29 -8.07
C ALA A 153 -3.61 -6.45 -9.07
N ALA A 154 -2.52 -6.47 -9.85
CA ALA A 154 -2.22 -7.59 -10.73
C ALA A 154 -1.89 -8.87 -9.94
N LEU A 155 -1.15 -8.76 -8.84
CA LEU A 155 -0.80 -9.89 -7.98
C LEU A 155 -2.02 -10.45 -7.24
N SER A 156 -2.80 -9.59 -6.57
CA SER A 156 -3.98 -10.01 -5.79
C SER A 156 -5.07 -10.66 -6.64
N THR A 157 -5.20 -10.28 -7.92
CA THR A 157 -6.15 -10.91 -8.87
C THR A 157 -5.62 -12.19 -9.52
N THR A 158 -4.30 -12.41 -9.58
CA THR A 158 -3.70 -13.59 -10.26
C THR A 158 -3.11 -14.64 -9.33
N ILE A 159 -2.86 -14.33 -8.06
CA ILE A 159 -2.19 -15.21 -7.07
C ILE A 159 -2.84 -16.60 -6.94
N MET A 160 -4.15 -16.72 -7.12
CA MET A 160 -4.86 -18.00 -7.07
C MET A 160 -4.50 -18.96 -8.22
N ALA A 161 -3.92 -18.45 -9.31
CA ALA A 161 -3.39 -19.25 -10.42
C ALA A 161 -1.94 -19.71 -10.20
N TRP A 162 -1.29 -19.31 -9.10
CA TRP A 162 0.09 -19.70 -8.82
C TRP A 162 0.19 -21.22 -8.52
N PRO A 163 1.09 -21.95 -9.19
CA PRO A 163 1.06 -23.42 -9.18
C PRO A 163 1.68 -24.04 -7.92
N ASP A 164 2.64 -23.37 -7.27
CA ASP A 164 3.26 -23.84 -6.03
C ASP A 164 2.45 -23.36 -4.82
N GLU A 165 2.01 -24.28 -3.97
CA GLU A 165 1.14 -23.96 -2.83
C GLU A 165 1.87 -23.23 -1.69
N ALA A 166 3.16 -23.51 -1.48
CA ALA A 166 3.93 -22.89 -0.42
C ALA A 166 4.28 -21.44 -0.76
N ASP A 167 4.77 -21.19 -1.98
CA ASP A 167 5.01 -19.83 -2.46
C ASP A 167 3.69 -19.03 -2.60
N ARG A 168 2.59 -19.68 -3.01
CA ARG A 168 1.26 -19.04 -3.03
C ARG A 168 0.82 -18.58 -1.64
N SER A 169 1.01 -19.43 -0.60
CA SER A 169 0.72 -19.03 0.79
C SER A 169 1.56 -17.83 1.21
N ARG A 170 2.89 -17.88 1.03
CA ARG A 170 3.81 -16.81 1.41
C ARG A 170 3.45 -15.45 0.79
N MET A 171 3.01 -15.45 -0.47
CA MET A 171 2.55 -14.24 -1.15
C MET A 171 1.17 -13.77 -0.67
N LEU A 172 0.25 -14.68 -0.36
CA LEU A 172 -1.03 -14.32 0.28
C LEU A 172 -0.82 -13.71 1.67
N ASP A 173 0.10 -14.25 2.47
CA ASP A 173 0.47 -13.71 3.78
C ASP A 173 1.04 -12.28 3.66
N ALA A 174 1.89 -12.03 2.66
CA ALA A 174 2.45 -10.70 2.36
C ALA A 174 1.38 -9.72 1.85
N LEU A 175 0.47 -10.16 0.97
CA LEU A 175 -0.68 -9.35 0.52
C LEU A 175 -1.62 -9.01 1.69
N GLN A 176 -1.87 -9.96 2.61
CA GLN A 176 -2.71 -9.72 3.79
C GLN A 176 -2.07 -8.72 4.75
N ALA A 177 -0.77 -8.84 5.02
CA ALA A 177 -0.03 -7.85 5.81
C ALA A 177 -0.02 -6.46 5.12
N SER A 178 0.00 -6.43 3.78
CA SER A 178 -0.10 -5.20 3.00
C SER A 178 -1.46 -4.50 3.18
N GLU A 179 -2.55 -5.25 3.03
CA GLU A 179 -3.91 -4.73 3.21
C GLU A 179 -4.18 -4.27 4.64
N LEU A 180 -3.77 -5.05 5.66
CA LEU A 180 -4.00 -4.71 7.07
C LEU A 180 -3.31 -3.40 7.46
N SER A 181 -2.04 -3.20 7.10
CA SER A 181 -1.31 -1.95 7.42
C SER A 181 -1.91 -0.72 6.74
N PHE A 182 -2.40 -0.87 5.50
CA PHE A 182 -3.17 0.17 4.82
C PHE A 182 -4.50 0.46 5.54
N VAL A 183 -5.23 -0.59 5.95
CA VAL A 183 -6.51 -0.46 6.66
C VAL A 183 -6.35 0.25 8.00
N GLU A 184 -5.34 -0.12 8.81
CA GLU A 184 -5.02 0.51 10.09
C GLU A 184 -4.68 2.01 9.93
N THR A 185 -3.88 2.35 8.91
CA THR A 185 -3.48 3.73 8.60
C THR A 185 -4.69 4.59 8.22
N MET A 186 -5.54 4.09 7.33
CA MET A 186 -6.73 4.82 6.87
C MET A 186 -7.86 4.84 7.90
N GLU A 187 -7.99 3.80 8.75
CA GLU A 187 -8.85 3.84 9.93
C GLU A 187 -8.47 5.00 10.83
N SER A 188 -7.18 5.13 11.18
CA SER A 188 -6.69 6.23 12.02
C SER A 188 -7.03 7.60 11.42
N PHE A 189 -6.84 7.77 10.12
CA PHE A 189 -7.21 9.01 9.41
C PHE A 189 -8.70 9.33 9.52
N TYR A 190 -9.60 8.42 9.13
CA TYR A 190 -11.05 8.68 9.14
C TYR A 190 -11.61 8.83 10.56
N ARG A 191 -11.06 8.09 11.53
CA ARG A 191 -11.40 8.19 12.96
C ARG A 191 -11.08 9.57 13.55
N ASN A 192 -10.12 10.30 12.98
CA ASN A 192 -9.81 11.69 13.35
C ASN A 192 -10.56 12.73 12.50
N VAL A 193 -10.69 12.51 11.19
CA VAL A 193 -11.31 13.48 10.27
C VAL A 193 -12.82 13.55 10.45
N LEU A 194 -13.55 12.43 10.46
CA LEU A 194 -15.01 12.46 10.46
C LEU A 194 -15.61 13.21 11.67
N PRO A 195 -15.16 12.97 12.93
CA PRO A 195 -15.60 13.77 14.08
C PRO A 195 -15.21 15.26 14.02
N THR A 196 -14.17 15.60 13.26
CA THR A 196 -13.76 17.00 13.03
C THR A 196 -14.68 17.72 12.04
N VAL A 197 -15.22 17.00 11.04
CA VAL A 197 -16.28 17.51 10.14
C VAL A 197 -17.69 17.35 10.72
N GLY A 198 -17.83 16.82 11.93
CA GLY A 198 -19.11 16.62 12.64
C GLY A 198 -19.98 15.51 12.04
N TYR A 199 -19.32 14.42 11.68
CA TYR A 199 -19.92 13.16 11.25
C TYR A 199 -19.36 11.98 12.06
N ARG A 200 -20.11 10.89 12.11
CA ARG A 200 -19.73 9.64 12.74
C ARG A 200 -20.15 8.45 11.88
N LEU A 201 -19.60 7.27 12.13
CA LEU A 201 -20.15 6.02 11.62
C LEU A 201 -21.57 5.79 12.15
N LYS A 202 -22.44 5.20 11.34
CA LYS A 202 -23.77 4.77 11.78
C LYS A 202 -23.65 3.71 12.90
N PRO A 203 -24.52 3.71 13.93
CA PRO A 203 -24.38 2.84 15.11
C PRO A 203 -24.23 1.34 14.84
N MET A 204 -24.76 0.85 13.71
CA MET A 204 -24.62 -0.55 13.26
C MET A 204 -23.17 -1.00 12.99
N PHE A 205 -22.24 -0.07 12.79
CA PHE A 205 -20.81 -0.35 12.61
C PHE A 205 -20.03 -0.32 13.93
N HIS A 206 -20.68 -0.10 15.09
CA HIS A 206 -20.08 -0.23 16.42
C HIS A 206 -18.75 0.54 16.65
N ASN A 207 -18.54 1.65 15.93
CA ASN A 207 -17.33 2.46 15.94
C ASN A 207 -16.06 1.76 15.36
N ASP A 208 -16.25 0.71 14.55
CA ASP A 208 -15.26 0.04 13.70
C ASP A 208 -15.23 0.69 12.31
N TYR A 209 -14.08 1.25 11.91
CA TYR A 209 -13.89 1.95 10.65
C TYR A 209 -13.36 1.04 9.53
N GLN A 210 -12.92 -0.19 9.84
CA GLN A 210 -12.28 -1.07 8.86
C GLN A 210 -13.24 -1.46 7.71
N PRO A 211 -14.53 -1.77 7.95
CA PRO A 211 -15.50 -2.00 6.87
C PRO A 211 -15.72 -0.78 5.97
N PHE A 212 -15.63 0.44 6.51
CA PHE A 212 -15.73 1.68 5.73
C PHE A 212 -14.48 1.89 4.88
N VAL A 213 -13.28 1.71 5.46
CA VAL A 213 -12.00 1.81 4.75
C VAL A 213 -11.94 0.83 3.57
N VAL A 214 -12.25 -0.45 3.82
CA VAL A 214 -12.24 -1.49 2.79
C VAL A 214 -13.25 -1.19 1.67
N ALA A 215 -14.46 -0.73 2.01
CA ALA A 215 -15.46 -0.35 1.01
C ALA A 215 -15.03 0.88 0.17
N ALA A 216 -14.44 1.89 0.82
CA ALA A 216 -13.95 3.10 0.16
C ALA A 216 -12.79 2.81 -0.80
N ALA A 217 -11.80 2.04 -0.35
CA ALA A 217 -10.67 1.61 -1.17
C ALA A 217 -11.12 0.72 -2.34
N SER A 218 -12.02 -0.25 -2.10
CA SER A 218 -12.55 -1.13 -3.14
C SER A 218 -13.19 -0.38 -4.31
N VAL A 219 -13.80 0.78 -4.05
CA VAL A 219 -14.37 1.64 -5.11
C VAL A 219 -13.27 2.32 -5.93
N ILE A 220 -12.27 2.93 -5.29
CA ILE A 220 -11.18 3.62 -5.99
C ILE A 220 -10.33 2.63 -6.81
N GLU A 221 -9.95 1.51 -6.20
CA GLU A 221 -9.12 0.48 -6.86
C GLU A 221 -9.91 -0.28 -7.94
N GLY A 222 -11.19 -0.57 -7.70
CA GLY A 222 -12.08 -1.18 -8.69
C GLY A 222 -12.26 -0.30 -9.92
N LEU A 223 -12.48 1.02 -9.73
CA LEU A 223 -12.49 1.99 -10.83
C LEU A 223 -11.14 2.04 -11.55
N GLY A 224 -10.03 1.92 -10.82
CA GLY A 224 -8.68 1.86 -11.40
C GLY A 224 -8.46 0.67 -12.33
N ILE A 225 -8.92 -0.52 -11.94
CA ILE A 225 -8.88 -1.72 -12.79
C ILE A 225 -9.78 -1.52 -14.03
N VAL A 226 -10.98 -0.97 -13.86
CA VAL A 226 -11.93 -0.69 -14.95
C VAL A 226 -11.43 0.41 -15.90
N ARG A 227 -10.59 1.35 -15.42
CA ARG A 227 -9.95 2.41 -16.23
C ARG A 227 -9.16 1.84 -17.40
N ALA A 228 -8.58 0.64 -17.25
CA ALA A 228 -7.81 -0.02 -18.31
C ALA A 228 -8.67 -0.54 -19.48
N THR A 229 -9.98 -0.75 -19.29
CA THR A 229 -10.89 -1.30 -20.32
C THR A 229 -11.87 -0.26 -20.86
N VAL A 230 -12.34 0.68 -20.03
CA VAL A 230 -13.27 1.75 -20.42
C VAL A 230 -12.84 3.13 -19.88
N PRO A 231 -11.63 3.62 -20.25
CA PRO A 231 -11.05 4.83 -19.66
C PRO A 231 -11.95 6.08 -19.80
N ALA A 232 -12.64 6.22 -20.93
CA ALA A 232 -13.54 7.34 -21.19
C ALA A 232 -14.86 7.32 -20.38
N LEU A 233 -15.21 6.18 -19.77
CA LEU A 233 -16.34 6.10 -18.82
C LEU A 233 -15.90 6.35 -17.39
N VAL A 234 -14.69 5.92 -17.01
CA VAL A 234 -14.15 6.14 -15.65
C VAL A 234 -13.69 7.59 -15.47
N GLY A 235 -12.99 8.15 -16.46
CA GLY A 235 -12.60 9.57 -16.49
C GLY A 235 -13.71 10.49 -17.00
N ALA A 236 -14.98 10.16 -16.74
CA ALA A 236 -16.12 10.98 -17.10
C ALA A 236 -16.49 11.96 -15.97
N HIS A 237 -16.82 13.19 -16.35
CA HIS A 237 -17.26 14.25 -15.45
C HIS A 237 -18.69 14.67 -15.74
N PHE A 238 -19.43 14.98 -14.68
CA PHE A 238 -20.85 15.34 -14.71
C PHE A 238 -21.06 16.65 -13.96
N SER A 239 -21.71 17.63 -14.60
CA SER A 239 -22.20 18.82 -13.90
C SER A 239 -23.43 18.43 -13.09
N ALA A 240 -23.31 18.41 -11.76
CA ALA A 240 -24.47 18.34 -10.89
C ALA A 240 -24.99 19.77 -10.69
N PRO A 241 -26.31 20.03 -10.77
CA PRO A 241 -26.87 21.23 -10.17
C PRO A 241 -26.51 21.19 -8.68
N GLY A 242 -25.64 22.11 -8.23
CA GLY A 242 -25.08 22.11 -6.88
C GLY A 242 -26.17 21.90 -5.84
N ALA A 243 -25.99 20.87 -5.00
CA ALA A 243 -27.11 20.23 -4.30
C ALA A 243 -27.91 21.23 -3.46
N VAL A 244 -29.11 21.57 -3.93
CA VAL A 244 -29.96 22.58 -3.30
C VAL A 244 -30.36 22.09 -1.92
N LEU A 245 -29.70 22.64 -0.90
CA LEU A 245 -30.04 22.44 0.50
C LEU A 245 -31.39 23.12 0.74
N GLU A 246 -32.47 22.33 0.75
CA GLU A 246 -33.85 22.81 0.91
C GLU A 246 -34.00 23.61 2.22
N GLY A 247 -33.90 24.93 2.12
CA GLY A 247 -34.07 25.87 3.24
C GLY A 247 -33.07 27.04 3.26
N GLU A 248 -31.86 26.90 2.71
CA GLU A 248 -30.83 27.95 2.79
C GLU A 248 -30.40 28.45 1.40
N GLY A 249 -30.56 29.76 1.17
CA GLY A 249 -30.40 30.43 -0.12
C GLY A 249 -28.95 30.61 -0.60
N ARG A 250 -28.16 29.54 -0.59
CA ARG A 250 -26.86 29.50 -1.28
C ARG A 250 -27.12 29.22 -2.76
N GLU A 251 -26.83 30.19 -3.61
CA GLU A 251 -26.80 29.97 -5.07
C GLU A 251 -25.82 28.82 -5.35
N ALA A 252 -26.25 27.83 -6.13
CA ALA A 252 -25.39 26.73 -6.54
C ALA A 252 -24.17 27.30 -7.27
N ALA A 253 -22.97 26.89 -6.87
CA ALA A 253 -21.77 27.40 -7.50
C ALA A 253 -21.77 27.00 -8.98
N PRO A 254 -21.56 27.94 -9.92
CA PRO A 254 -21.40 27.56 -11.32
C PRO A 254 -20.23 26.58 -11.43
N ASP A 255 -20.43 25.54 -12.25
CA ASP A 255 -19.46 24.50 -12.58
C ASP A 255 -19.08 23.52 -11.44
N GLU A 256 -20.02 23.18 -10.54
CA GLU A 256 -19.91 22.00 -9.66
C GLU A 256 -19.81 20.69 -10.48
N THR A 257 -18.57 20.34 -10.79
CA THR A 257 -18.19 19.24 -11.68
C THR A 257 -17.76 18.02 -10.87
N TRP A 258 -18.34 16.86 -11.16
CA TRP A 258 -18.14 15.62 -10.41
C TRP A 258 -17.60 14.50 -11.31
N SER A 259 -16.46 13.92 -10.94
CA SER A 259 -15.95 12.68 -11.52
C SER A 259 -16.70 11.44 -11.02
N VAL A 260 -16.58 10.32 -11.76
CA VAL A 260 -17.12 9.02 -11.33
C VAL A 260 -16.53 8.56 -9.99
N SER A 261 -15.24 8.79 -9.74
CA SER A 261 -14.58 8.45 -8.48
C SER A 261 -15.17 9.23 -7.31
N ALA A 262 -15.36 10.55 -7.44
CA ALA A 262 -16.03 11.37 -6.43
C ALA A 262 -17.48 10.93 -6.15
N LEU A 263 -18.27 10.63 -7.19
CA LEU A 263 -19.66 10.17 -7.05
C LEU A 263 -19.75 8.79 -6.37
N ALA A 264 -18.92 7.84 -6.80
CA ALA A 264 -18.90 6.50 -6.23
C ALA A 264 -18.39 6.50 -4.77
N PHE A 265 -17.38 7.29 -4.46
CA PHE A 265 -16.88 7.48 -3.10
C PHE A 265 -17.93 8.13 -2.19
N MET A 266 -18.63 9.17 -2.67
CA MET A 266 -19.75 9.78 -1.93
C MET A 266 -20.86 8.76 -1.63
N GLY A 267 -21.14 7.84 -2.56
CA GLY A 267 -22.07 6.73 -2.34
C GLY A 267 -21.66 5.79 -1.19
N VAL A 268 -20.36 5.52 -1.01
CA VAL A 268 -19.84 4.79 0.15
C VAL A 268 -19.97 5.63 1.42
N VAL A 269 -19.59 6.90 1.37
CA VAL A 269 -19.67 7.82 2.52
C VAL A 269 -21.11 7.89 3.05
N ASP A 270 -22.09 8.22 2.20
CA ASP A 270 -23.50 8.33 2.60
C ASP A 270 -24.10 6.98 3.03
N ALA A 271 -23.51 5.84 2.63
CA ALA A 271 -23.88 4.53 3.13
C ALA A 271 -23.35 4.26 4.55
N PHE A 272 -22.13 4.68 4.88
CA PHE A 272 -21.47 4.35 6.17
C PHE A 272 -21.62 5.42 7.28
N ILE A 273 -21.70 6.71 6.94
CA ILE A 273 -21.67 7.81 7.93
C ILE A 273 -23.03 8.50 8.12
N GLU A 274 -23.20 9.13 9.27
CA GLU A 274 -24.33 10.01 9.60
C GLU A 274 -23.82 11.30 10.27
N PRO A 275 -24.57 12.42 10.22
CA PRO A 275 -24.24 13.62 10.99
C PRO A 275 -24.19 13.28 12.49
N ASP A 276 -23.17 13.74 13.19
CA ASP A 276 -23.04 13.50 14.62
C ASP A 276 -23.98 14.42 15.43
N PRO A 277 -24.96 13.89 16.19
CA PRO A 277 -25.86 14.69 17.01
C PRO A 277 -25.18 15.27 18.26
N GLU A 278 -24.01 14.77 18.66
CA GLU A 278 -23.26 15.23 19.84
C GLU A 278 -22.15 16.23 19.48
N PHE A 279 -22.05 16.63 18.20
CA PHE A 279 -20.97 17.46 17.69
C PHE A 279 -20.90 18.88 18.30
N VAL A 280 -19.75 19.20 18.90
CA VAL A 280 -19.42 20.53 19.41
C VAL A 280 -18.42 21.23 18.50
N ALA A 281 -18.90 22.19 17.70
CA ALA A 281 -18.06 22.91 16.71
C ALA A 281 -16.82 23.58 17.31
N ALA A 282 -16.92 24.11 18.54
CA ALA A 282 -15.79 24.75 19.22
C ALA A 282 -14.64 23.77 19.53
N GLU A 283 -14.95 22.50 19.83
CA GLU A 283 -13.93 21.48 20.04
C GLU A 283 -13.25 21.06 18.72
N ALA A 284 -14.04 20.88 17.66
CA ALA A 284 -13.50 20.52 16.35
C ALA A 284 -12.58 21.62 15.79
N ILE A 285 -12.96 22.90 15.91
CA ILE A 285 -12.12 24.04 15.56
C ILE A 285 -10.85 24.08 16.43
N SER A 286 -10.96 23.75 17.73
CA SER A 286 -9.79 23.64 18.62
C SER A 286 -8.80 22.57 18.14
N ARG A 287 -9.28 21.36 17.80
CA ARG A 287 -8.46 20.24 17.26
C ARG A 287 -7.74 20.61 15.95
N LEU A 288 -8.38 21.39 15.07
CA LEU A 288 -7.74 21.94 13.88
C LEU A 288 -6.58 22.89 14.25
N SER A 289 -6.81 23.78 15.22
CA SER A 289 -5.81 24.77 15.65
C SER A 289 -4.65 24.23 16.51
N SER A 290 -4.81 23.08 17.16
CA SER A 290 -3.70 22.39 17.86
C SER A 290 -2.76 21.63 16.93
N GLY A 291 -3.19 21.38 15.69
CA GLY A 291 -2.63 20.33 14.85
C GLY A 291 -3.05 18.94 15.30
N VAL A 292 -2.97 17.99 14.37
CA VAL A 292 -3.11 16.55 14.59
C VAL A 292 -1.86 15.89 14.01
N ASP A 293 -1.26 14.96 14.74
CA ASP A 293 -0.18 14.14 14.19
C ASP A 293 -0.79 13.12 13.22
N VAL A 294 -0.59 13.36 11.93
CA VAL A 294 -1.07 12.51 10.83
C VAL A 294 0.04 11.62 10.27
N THR A 295 1.21 11.61 10.91
CA THR A 295 2.33 10.77 10.51
C THR A 295 1.93 9.30 10.70
N PRO A 296 2.01 8.44 9.67
CA PRO A 296 1.87 7.00 9.86
C PRO A 296 2.91 6.54 10.88
N GLN A 297 2.49 5.83 11.92
CA GLN A 297 3.44 5.29 12.90
C GLN A 297 4.29 4.22 12.21
N SER A 298 5.57 4.52 11.99
CA SER A 298 6.53 3.55 11.45
C SER A 298 6.43 2.24 12.25
N PRO A 299 6.30 1.08 11.59
CA PRO A 299 6.16 -0.21 12.28
C PRO A 299 7.31 -0.37 13.27
N GLY A 300 6.95 -0.58 14.54
CA GLY A 300 7.83 -0.30 15.67
C GLY A 300 9.15 -1.07 15.60
N ALA A 301 10.26 -0.36 15.71
CA ALA A 301 11.59 -0.94 15.91
C ALA A 301 11.77 -1.45 17.36
N ASP A 302 10.78 -2.19 17.87
CA ASP A 302 10.68 -2.62 19.27
C ASP A 302 11.49 -3.90 19.53
N THR A 303 12.75 -3.89 19.10
CA THR A 303 13.75 -4.87 19.48
C THR A 303 14.33 -4.49 20.84
N SER A 304 13.65 -4.91 21.93
CA SER A 304 14.12 -4.73 23.31
C SER A 304 14.19 -6.05 24.08
N TYR A 305 15.37 -6.70 23.97
CA TYR A 305 15.92 -7.76 24.85
C TYR A 305 15.17 -9.11 24.95
#